data_AF-A0A2G9UPG5-F1
#
_entry.id   AF-A0A2G9UPG5-F1
#
_cell.length_a   1.000
_cell.length_b   1.000
_cell.length_c   1.000
_cell.angle_alpha   90.00
_cell.angle_beta   90.00
_cell.angle_gamma   90.00
#
_symmetry.space_group_name_H-M   'P 1'
#
loop_
_entity.id
_entity.type
_entity.pdbx_description
1 polymer ?
#
loop_
_entity_poly.entity_id
_entity_poly.type
_entity_poly.pdbx_seq_one_letter_code
_entity_poly.pdbx_strand_id
1 'polypeptide(L)'
;MSIKDLEKKYNYLQQGGHNVPEGCKALNRVAVIVPYRDRESHLRILLNNMHSFLTKQKLDYAIVVVEQVANQTFNRGKLLNVGYMEAKKLYGWECYVFHDVDLLPEDDRNLHTCPSNNPRHLAVAMNKFGYK
;
A
#
# COMPACT_ATOMS: atom_id res chain seq x y z
N MET A 1 12.92 10.89 -8.49
CA MET A 1 11.62 11.19 -9.12
C MET A 1 10.77 11.96 -8.12
N SER A 2 10.08 13.02 -8.55
CA SER A 2 9.18 13.81 -7.70
C SER A 2 7.77 13.20 -7.66
N ILE A 3 6.90 13.69 -6.77
CA ILE A 3 5.47 13.30 -6.77
C ILE A 3 4.79 13.68 -8.09
N LYS A 4 5.10 14.86 -8.65
CA LYS A 4 4.55 15.28 -9.95
C LYS A 4 4.95 14.35 -11.10
N ASP A 5 6.18 13.83 -11.06
CA ASP A 5 6.63 12.86 -12.04
C ASP A 5 5.90 11.52 -11.89
N LEU A 6 5.60 11.12 -10.65
CA LEU A 6 4.79 9.93 -10.35
C LEU A 6 3.37 10.07 -10.88
N GLU A 7 2.72 11.22 -10.64
CA GLU A 7 1.37 11.50 -11.15
C GLU A 7 1.31 11.41 -12.68
N LYS A 8 2.32 11.94 -13.37
CA LYS A 8 2.44 11.82 -14.83
C LYS A 8 2.64 10.37 -15.28
N LYS A 9 3.48 9.62 -14.56
CA LYS A 9 3.80 8.22 -14.87
C LYS A 9 2.59 7.29 -14.66
N TYR A 10 1.79 7.57 -13.62
CA TYR A 10 0.62 6.77 -13.22
C TYR A 10 -0.68 7.52 -13.50
N ASN A 11 -0.77 8.17 -14.67
CA ASN A 11 -1.92 8.99 -15.07
C ASN A 11 -3.24 8.23 -15.26
N TYR A 12 -3.19 6.88 -15.28
CA TYR A 12 -4.36 6.01 -15.32
C TYR A 12 -4.97 5.78 -13.94
N LEU A 13 -4.28 6.13 -12.85
CA LEU A 13 -4.84 6.07 -11.51
C LEU A 13 -5.87 7.17 -11.30
N GLN A 14 -6.96 6.83 -10.64
CA GLN A 14 -7.97 7.79 -10.22
C GLN A 14 -7.46 8.62 -9.03
N GLN A 15 -8.19 9.68 -8.71
CA GLN A 15 -7.88 10.55 -7.57
C GLN A 15 -7.69 9.74 -6.28
N GLY A 16 -6.68 10.12 -5.49
CA GLY A 16 -6.30 9.37 -4.27
C GLY A 16 -5.43 8.13 -4.54
N GLY A 17 -4.95 7.94 -5.77
CA GLY A 17 -4.11 6.80 -6.14
C GLY A 17 -4.89 5.49 -6.24
N HIS A 18 -6.18 5.57 -6.57
CA HIS A 18 -7.08 4.43 -6.69
C HIS A 18 -6.98 3.81 -8.08
N ASN A 19 -6.62 2.53 -8.15
CA ASN A 19 -6.63 1.73 -9.38
C ASN A 19 -7.87 0.85 -9.44
N VAL A 20 -8.52 0.77 -10.60
CA VAL A 20 -9.50 -0.26 -10.94
C VAL A 20 -9.03 -0.89 -12.26
N PRO A 21 -8.86 -2.22 -12.36
CA PRO A 21 -8.32 -2.83 -13.56
C PRO A 21 -9.25 -2.65 -14.76
N GLU A 22 -8.69 -2.30 -15.91
CA GLU A 22 -9.43 -2.25 -17.17
C GLU A 22 -9.61 -3.66 -17.76
N GLY A 23 -10.76 -3.90 -18.39
CA GLY A 23 -11.05 -5.14 -19.12
C GLY A 23 -11.43 -6.34 -18.25
N CYS A 24 -11.45 -6.22 -16.92
CA CYS A 24 -11.98 -7.25 -16.02
C CYS A 24 -12.52 -6.65 -14.72
N LYS A 25 -13.30 -7.45 -13.98
CA LYS A 25 -13.69 -7.13 -12.60
C LYS A 25 -12.61 -7.65 -11.65
N ALA A 26 -12.07 -6.78 -10.80
CA ALA A 26 -11.13 -7.19 -9.76
C ALA A 26 -11.78 -8.23 -8.82
N LEU A 27 -11.03 -9.27 -8.48
CA LEU A 27 -11.46 -10.27 -7.49
C LEU A 27 -11.34 -9.78 -6.05
N ASN A 28 -10.45 -8.81 -5.80
CA ASN A 28 -10.16 -8.30 -4.46
C ASN A 28 -10.10 -6.78 -4.50
N ARG A 29 -10.81 -6.15 -3.56
CA ARG A 29 -10.69 -4.73 -3.24
C ARG A 29 -9.77 -4.53 -2.04
N VAL A 30 -8.61 -3.90 -2.24
CA VAL A 30 -7.52 -3.85 -1.26
C VAL A 30 -7.16 -2.42 -0.86
N ALA A 31 -7.28 -2.09 0.43
CA ALA A 31 -6.68 -0.89 1.00
C ALA A 31 -5.27 -1.21 1.51
N VAL A 32 -4.24 -0.57 0.94
CA VAL A 32 -2.86 -0.65 1.42
C VAL A 32 -2.60 0.51 2.37
N ILE A 33 -2.52 0.23 3.67
CA ILE A 33 -2.37 1.24 4.72
C ILE A 33 -0.90 1.38 5.09
N VAL A 34 -0.38 2.60 4.96
CA VAL A 34 1.02 2.93 5.17
C VAL A 34 1.13 3.94 6.31
N PRO A 35 1.60 3.55 7.52
CA PRO A 35 1.87 4.49 8.59
C PRO A 35 3.10 5.33 8.22
N TYR A 36 3.01 6.65 8.37
CA TYR A 36 3.99 7.56 7.79
C TYR A 36 4.29 8.76 8.69
N ARG A 37 5.55 9.22 8.68
CA ARG A 37 6.01 10.53 9.15
C ARG A 37 7.43 10.79 8.66
N ASP A 38 7.71 11.97 8.10
CA ASP A 38 9.05 12.46 7.75
C ASP A 38 9.94 11.49 6.93
N ARG A 39 9.36 10.75 5.98
CA ARG A 39 10.04 9.70 5.18
C ARG A 39 9.82 9.87 3.68
N GLU A 40 9.81 11.11 3.18
CA GLU A 40 9.38 11.43 1.81
C GLU A 40 10.20 10.70 0.73
N SER A 41 11.50 10.50 0.95
CA SER A 41 12.34 9.71 0.04
C SER A 41 11.86 8.27 -0.09
N HIS A 42 11.59 7.59 1.03
CA HIS A 42 11.04 6.23 1.05
C HIS A 42 9.64 6.20 0.44
N LEU A 43 8.78 7.18 0.74
CA LEU A 43 7.43 7.23 0.19
C LEU A 43 7.45 7.32 -1.34
N ARG A 44 8.31 8.16 -1.92
CA ARG A 44 8.44 8.26 -3.39
C ARG A 44 8.92 6.95 -4.02
N ILE A 45 9.83 6.25 -3.34
CA ILE A 45 10.30 4.91 -3.77
C ILE A 45 9.16 3.89 -3.66
N LEU A 46 8.42 3.88 -2.55
CA LEU A 46 7.27 3.01 -2.32
C LEU A 46 6.23 3.19 -3.42
N LEU A 47 5.76 4.43 -3.64
CA LEU A 47 4.72 4.72 -4.64
C LEU A 47 5.16 4.31 -6.06
N ASN A 48 6.42 4.61 -6.43
CA ASN A 48 6.96 4.21 -7.73
C ASN A 48 6.94 2.69 -7.95
N ASN A 49 7.18 1.89 -6.92
CA ASN A 49 7.29 0.45 -7.08
C ASN A 49 5.94 -0.23 -6.86
N MET A 50 5.24 0.14 -5.79
CA MET A 50 3.98 -0.47 -5.39
C MET A 50 2.86 -0.22 -6.38
N HIS A 51 2.77 0.95 -7.02
CA HIS A 51 1.73 1.15 -8.03
C HIS A 51 1.89 0.21 -9.22
N SER A 52 3.12 0.04 -9.71
CA SER A 52 3.41 -0.91 -10.79
C SER A 52 3.09 -2.35 -10.35
N PHE A 53 3.56 -2.73 -9.17
CA PHE A 53 3.41 -4.07 -8.61
C PHE A 53 1.94 -4.46 -8.37
N LEU A 54 1.13 -3.60 -7.72
CA LEU A 54 -0.27 -3.89 -7.41
C LEU A 54 -1.14 -3.89 -8.68
N THR A 55 -0.85 -3.01 -9.65
CA THR A 55 -1.59 -2.98 -10.93
C THR A 55 -1.37 -4.27 -11.75
N LYS A 56 -0.16 -4.84 -11.74
CA LYS A 56 0.12 -6.14 -12.38
C LYS A 56 -0.71 -7.28 -11.80
N GLN A 57 -1.06 -7.20 -10.51
CA GLN A 57 -1.92 -8.18 -9.83
C GLN A 57 -3.42 -8.00 -10.11
N LYS A 58 -3.80 -7.03 -10.97
CA LYS A 58 -5.19 -6.76 -11.37
C LYS A 58 -6.11 -6.48 -10.18
N LEU A 59 -5.59 -5.78 -9.18
CA LEU A 59 -6.32 -5.40 -7.97
C LEU A 59 -7.11 -4.11 -8.18
N ASP A 60 -8.29 -4.04 -7.58
CA ASP A 60 -8.93 -2.76 -7.24
C ASP A 60 -8.29 -2.32 -5.91
N TYR A 61 -7.46 -1.28 -5.94
CA TYR A 61 -6.67 -0.92 -4.76
C TYR A 61 -6.47 0.59 -4.61
N ALA A 62 -6.21 1.03 -3.38
CA ALA A 62 -5.66 2.35 -3.10
C ALA A 62 -4.56 2.27 -2.03
N ILE A 63 -3.60 3.19 -2.10
CA ILE A 63 -2.56 3.35 -1.07
C ILE A 63 -2.97 4.50 -0.14
N VAL A 64 -3.28 4.17 1.10
CA VAL A 64 -3.71 5.10 2.14
C VAL A 64 -2.52 5.42 3.05
N VAL A 65 -1.90 6.57 2.82
CA VAL A 65 -0.81 7.08 3.65
C VAL A 65 -1.39 7.76 4.89
N VAL A 66 -1.07 7.23 6.07
CA VAL A 66 -1.56 7.75 7.35
C VAL A 66 -0.44 8.51 8.03
N GLU A 67 -0.45 9.83 7.86
CA GLU A 67 0.56 10.72 8.41
C GLU A 67 0.32 11.04 9.88
N GLN A 68 1.33 10.82 10.73
CA GLN A 68 1.29 11.27 12.11
C GLN A 68 1.81 12.70 12.23
N VAL A 69 1.04 13.53 12.94
CA VAL A 69 1.47 14.88 13.32
C VAL A 69 2.85 14.88 13.98
N ALA A 70 3.62 15.92 13.71
CA ALA A 70 4.96 16.13 14.25
C ALA A 70 4.95 16.26 15.79
N ASN A 71 6.15 16.25 16.39
CA ASN A 71 6.38 16.51 17.82
C ASN A 71 5.69 15.55 18.81
N GLN A 72 5.40 14.31 18.37
CA GLN A 72 4.90 13.23 19.21
C GLN A 72 5.73 11.96 19.01
N THR A 73 5.73 11.04 19.97
CA THR A 73 6.32 9.70 19.74
C THR A 73 5.56 8.99 18.63
N PHE A 74 6.29 8.43 17.64
CA PHE A 74 5.66 7.72 16.53
C PHE A 74 4.92 6.48 17.05
N ASN A 75 3.64 6.32 16.68
CA ASN A 75 2.81 5.21 17.11
C ASN A 75 2.27 4.45 15.90
N ARG A 76 3.08 3.50 15.42
CA ARG A 76 2.75 2.66 14.26
C ARG A 76 1.40 1.96 14.42
N GLY A 77 1.17 1.29 15.54
CA GLY A 77 -0.07 0.53 15.77
C GLY A 77 -1.33 1.40 15.73
N LYS A 78 -1.27 2.60 16.32
CA LYS A 78 -2.38 3.56 16.27
C LYS A 78 -2.66 4.03 14.84
N LEU A 79 -1.63 4.32 14.05
CA LEU A 79 -1.80 4.77 12.66
C LEU A 79 -2.41 3.68 11.77
N LEU A 80 -2.05 2.41 11.98
CA LEU A 80 -2.67 1.29 11.27
C LEU A 80 -4.18 1.20 11.58
N ASN A 81 -4.56 1.35 12.85
CA ASN A 81 -5.97 1.35 13.26
C ASN A 81 -6.74 2.55 12.68
N VAL A 82 -6.16 3.75 12.71
CA VAL A 82 -6.73 4.95 12.07
C VAL A 82 -6.90 4.72 10.58
N GLY A 83 -5.87 4.19 9.90
CA GLY A 83 -5.90 3.87 8.49
C GLY A 83 -7.03 2.91 8.12
N TYR A 84 -7.25 1.85 8.93
CA TYR A 84 -8.36 0.94 8.74
C TYR A 84 -9.71 1.66 8.82
N MET A 85 -9.91 2.44 9.88
CA MET A 85 -11.17 3.14 10.13
C MET A 85 -11.49 4.20 9.06
N GLU A 86 -10.49 4.96 8.61
CA GLU A 86 -10.70 5.96 7.56
C GLU A 86 -10.82 5.34 6.17
N ALA A 87 -10.01 4.33 5.84
CA ALA A 87 -10.11 3.65 4.54
C ALA A 87 -11.51 3.03 4.34
N LYS A 88 -12.10 2.46 5.39
CA LYS A 88 -13.46 1.90 5.37
C LYS A 88 -14.54 2.92 4.98
N LYS A 89 -14.33 4.22 5.24
CA LYS A 89 -15.28 5.29 4.87
C LYS A 89 -15.14 5.71 3.41
N LEU A 90 -13.97 5.49 2.80
CA LEU A 90 -13.66 5.94 1.44
C LEU A 90 -14.26 5.00 0.39
N TYR A 91 -14.21 3.69 0.63
CA TYR A 91 -14.63 2.69 -0.35
C TYR A 91 -14.92 1.34 0.31
N GLY A 92 -15.69 0.48 -0.38
CA GLY A 92 -16.06 -0.85 0.09
C GLY A 92 -14.92 -1.87 -0.01
N TRP A 93 -13.82 -1.64 0.71
CA TRP A 93 -12.66 -2.52 0.75
C TRP A 93 -12.99 -3.87 1.41
N GLU A 94 -12.42 -4.94 0.87
CA GLU A 94 -12.60 -6.31 1.36
C GLU A 94 -11.36 -6.80 2.11
N CYS A 95 -10.20 -6.23 1.78
CA CYS A 95 -8.92 -6.60 2.34
C CYS A 95 -8.12 -5.36 2.75
N TYR A 96 -7.38 -5.48 3.84
CA TYR A 96 -6.53 -4.43 4.38
C TYR A 96 -5.11 -4.97 4.52
N VAL A 97 -4.17 -4.34 3.81
CA VAL A 97 -2.75 -4.69 3.85
C VAL A 97 -2.02 -3.60 4.64
N PHE A 98 -1.45 -3.96 5.78
CA PHE A 98 -0.60 -3.07 6.56
C PHE A 98 0.83 -3.14 6.07
N HIS A 99 1.38 -2.02 5.63
CA HIS A 99 2.64 -2.00 4.90
C HIS A 99 3.58 -0.89 5.41
N ASP A 100 4.83 -1.24 5.71
CA ASP A 100 5.83 -0.23 6.09
C ASP A 100 6.31 0.55 4.87
N VAL A 101 6.64 1.82 5.04
CA VAL A 101 7.03 2.70 3.92
C VAL A 101 8.37 2.30 3.27
N ASP A 102 9.19 1.51 3.96
CA ASP A 102 10.57 1.15 3.57
C ASP A 102 10.71 -0.33 3.16
N LEU A 103 9.61 -1.06 3.00
CA LEU A 103 9.61 -2.41 2.46
C LEU A 103 9.19 -2.39 0.99
N LEU A 104 9.73 -3.29 0.19
CA LEU A 104 9.31 -3.52 -1.19
C LEU A 104 9.29 -5.02 -1.47
N PRO A 105 8.28 -5.54 -2.20
CA PRO A 105 8.28 -6.91 -2.67
C PRO A 105 9.30 -7.07 -3.81
N GLU A 106 10.09 -8.15 -3.77
CA GLU A 106 11.06 -8.50 -4.81
C GLU A 106 10.49 -9.46 -5.86
N ASP A 107 9.32 -10.05 -5.60
CA ASP A 107 8.67 -11.05 -6.46
C ASP A 107 7.19 -10.72 -6.66
N ASP A 108 6.77 -10.55 -7.93
CA ASP A 108 5.39 -10.27 -8.34
C ASP A 108 4.39 -11.38 -7.92
N ARG A 109 4.88 -12.58 -7.56
CA ARG A 109 4.09 -13.70 -7.03
C ARG A 109 3.68 -13.52 -5.57
N ASN A 110 4.21 -12.52 -4.85
CA ASN A 110 3.77 -12.18 -3.50
C ASN A 110 2.42 -11.44 -3.54
N LEU A 111 1.33 -12.21 -3.64
CA LEU A 111 -0.02 -11.65 -3.79
C LEU A 111 -0.44 -10.81 -2.58
N HIS A 112 -0.70 -9.52 -2.82
CA HIS A 112 -1.17 -8.56 -1.82
C HIS A 112 -2.70 -8.62 -1.68
N THR A 113 -3.17 -9.81 -1.33
CA THR A 113 -4.58 -10.13 -1.09
C THR A 113 -4.74 -10.84 0.25
N CYS A 114 -5.95 -10.80 0.79
CA CYS A 114 -6.29 -11.46 2.03
C CYS A 114 -6.79 -12.88 1.71
N PRO A 115 -6.23 -13.94 2.32
CA PRO A 115 -6.82 -15.26 2.22
C PRO A 115 -8.10 -15.33 3.07
N SER A 116 -8.98 -16.29 2.78
CA SER A 116 -10.31 -16.38 3.39
C SER A 116 -10.30 -16.78 4.88
N ASN A 117 -9.28 -17.51 5.34
CA ASN A 117 -9.35 -18.25 6.60
C ASN A 117 -8.44 -17.71 7.71
N ASN A 118 -7.30 -17.09 7.36
CA ASN A 118 -6.27 -16.71 8.34
C ASN A 118 -5.61 -15.37 7.98
N PRO A 119 -5.05 -14.63 8.93
CA PRO A 119 -4.16 -13.51 8.61
C PRO A 119 -2.96 -13.96 7.76
N ARG A 120 -2.48 -13.11 6.86
CA ARG A 120 -1.28 -13.37 6.04
C ARG A 120 -0.14 -12.48 6.46
N HIS A 121 1.03 -13.07 6.68
CA HIS A 121 2.29 -12.35 6.81
C HIS A 121 2.97 -12.28 5.44
N LEU A 122 3.17 -11.07 4.89
CA LEU A 122 3.68 -10.86 3.52
C LEU A 122 5.21 -10.72 3.46
N ALA A 123 5.83 -10.12 4.47
CA ALA A 123 7.27 -9.84 4.51
C ALA A 123 8.04 -10.97 5.25
N VAL A 124 7.96 -12.20 4.71
CA VAL A 124 8.50 -13.39 5.37
C VAL A 124 10.02 -13.54 5.29
N ALA A 125 10.65 -12.99 4.25
CA ALA A 125 12.09 -13.06 4.02
C ALA A 125 12.56 -11.69 3.53
N MET A 126 13.26 -10.96 4.40
CA MET A 126 13.73 -9.60 4.10
C MET A 126 15.25 -9.57 3.95
N ASN A 127 15.74 -8.80 2.98
CA ASN A 127 17.17 -8.62 2.73
C ASN A 127 17.96 -8.17 3.98
N LYS A 128 17.38 -7.28 4.81
CA LYS A 128 17.99 -6.79 6.06
C LYS A 128 18.24 -7.89 7.11
N PHE A 129 17.58 -9.03 6.97
CA PHE A 129 17.78 -10.22 7.80
C PHE A 129 18.48 -11.35 7.02
N GLY A 130 19.01 -11.07 5.82
CA GLY A 130 19.65 -12.07 4.97
C GLY A 130 18.68 -13.13 4.46
N TYR A 131 17.40 -12.78 4.29
CA TYR A 131 16.32 -13.69 3.87
C TYR A 131 16.12 -14.90 4.82
N LYS A 132 16.46 -14.72 6.10
CA LYS A 132 16.27 -15.70 7.17
C LYS A 132 15.22 -15.25 8.16
#